data_AF-A0A2E4D8A2-F1
#
_entry.id   AF-A0A2E4D8A2-F1
#
_cell.length_a   1.000
_cell.length_b   1.000
_cell.length_c   1.000
_cell.angle_alpha   90.00
_cell.angle_beta   90.00
_cell.angle_gamma   90.00
#
_symmetry.space_group_name_H-M   'P 1'
#
loop_
_entity.id
_entity.type
_entity.pdbx_description
1 polymer ?
#
loop_
_entity_poly.entity_id
_entity_poly.type
_entity_poly.pdbx_seq_one_letter_code
_entity_poly.pdbx_strand_id
1 'polypeptide(L)'
;MKYFLIILTFLSLFSCGNPKKALGLEPKKIQKIEPAGPEEYSYQLHDGGCSTGEHSFSTFDQACNALKDDELNRQCAYEQREELFINAECAGDFS
;
A
#
# COMPACT_ATOMS: atom_id res chain seq x y z
N MET A 1 -37.60 -40.75 34.17
CA MET A 1 -36.86 -40.06 33.09
C MET A 1 -36.77 -38.59 33.45
N LYS A 2 -35.70 -38.25 34.16
CA LYS A 2 -35.61 -37.14 35.10
C LYS A 2 -34.29 -36.41 34.85
N TYR A 3 -33.98 -36.15 33.58
CA TYR A 3 -32.68 -35.56 33.17
C TYR A 3 -32.75 -34.66 31.94
N PHE A 4 -33.91 -34.47 31.30
CA PHE A 4 -33.99 -33.68 30.07
C PHE A 4 -34.13 -32.16 30.29
N LEU A 5 -34.31 -31.70 31.54
CA LEU A 5 -34.48 -30.29 31.88
C LEU A 5 -33.27 -29.65 32.56
N ILE A 6 -32.13 -30.35 32.66
CA ILE A 6 -30.98 -29.89 33.47
C ILE A 6 -29.82 -29.34 32.61
N ILE A 7 -29.87 -29.46 31.28
CA ILE A 7 -28.71 -29.14 30.42
C ILE A 7 -28.76 -27.72 29.79
N LEU A 8 -29.82 -26.94 30.02
CA LEU A 8 -29.99 -25.60 29.40
C LEU A 8 -29.80 -24.40 30.34
N THR A 9 -29.24 -24.61 31.53
CA THR A 9 -28.96 -23.55 32.52
C THR A 9 -27.51 -23.53 33.00
N PHE A 10 -26.57 -23.98 32.16
CA PHE A 10 -25.12 -23.96 32.46
C PHE A 10 -24.34 -22.92 31.65
N LEU A 11 -25.01 -21.86 31.16
CA LEU A 11 -24.42 -20.86 30.26
C LEU A 11 -24.56 -19.42 30.77
N SER A 12 -24.48 -19.21 32.09
CA SER A 12 -24.72 -17.88 32.65
C SER A 12 -23.86 -17.43 33.82
N LEU A 13 -22.66 -17.99 34.09
CA LEU A 13 -21.82 -17.48 35.20
C LEU A 13 -20.29 -17.53 34.97
N PHE A 14 -19.80 -17.08 33.82
CA PHE A 14 -18.43 -16.54 33.71
C PHE A 14 -18.46 -15.11 33.17
N SER A 15 -19.19 -14.22 33.85
CA SER A 15 -18.92 -12.79 33.78
C SER A 15 -18.10 -12.42 35.02
N CYS A 16 -16.77 -12.52 34.89
CA CYS A 16 -15.86 -11.94 35.86
C CYS A 16 -15.86 -10.42 35.64
N GLY A 17 -16.82 -9.74 36.27
CA GLY A 17 -16.84 -8.29 36.35
C GLY A 17 -15.65 -7.80 37.16
N ASN A 18 -14.65 -7.24 36.48
CA ASN A 18 -13.63 -6.43 37.12
C ASN A 18 -14.05 -4.94 37.09
N PRO A 19 -13.96 -4.24 38.23
CA PRO A 19 -14.53 -2.92 38.40
C PRO A 19 -13.71 -1.85 37.68
N LYS A 20 -14.42 -0.94 37.01
CA LYS A 20 -13.99 0.41 36.61
C LYS A 20 -12.73 0.49 35.72
N LYS A 21 -12.92 0.35 34.41
CA LYS A 21 -12.21 1.26 33.50
C LYS A 21 -13.05 2.53 33.40
N ALA A 22 -12.71 3.52 34.24
CA ALA A 22 -13.04 4.90 33.96
C ALA A 22 -12.66 5.19 32.51
N LEU A 23 -13.50 5.96 31.81
CA LEU A 23 -13.28 6.46 30.46
C LEU A 23 -11.79 6.76 30.26
N GLY A 24 -11.09 5.83 29.61
CA GLY A 24 -9.65 5.88 29.40
C GLY A 24 -9.36 6.87 28.29
N LEU A 25 -9.58 8.16 28.57
CA LEU A 25 -8.87 9.22 27.89
C LEU A 25 -7.46 9.23 28.48
N GLU A 26 -6.70 8.17 28.20
CA GLU A 26 -5.24 8.25 28.24
C GLU A 26 -4.88 9.44 27.34
N PRO A 27 -4.07 10.42 27.80
CA PRO A 27 -3.59 11.47 26.92
C PRO A 27 -2.89 10.77 25.76
N LYS A 28 -3.51 10.82 24.57
CA LYS A 28 -2.98 10.24 23.33
C LYS A 28 -1.58 10.80 23.16
N LYS A 29 -0.58 10.02 23.54
CA LYS A 29 0.83 10.37 23.34
C LYS A 29 0.95 10.54 21.84
N ILE A 30 1.03 11.78 21.38
CA ILE A 30 1.15 12.08 19.95
C ILE A 30 2.45 11.42 19.54
N GLN A 31 2.35 10.27 18.86
CA GLN A 31 3.50 9.65 18.24
C GLN A 31 4.03 10.68 17.26
N LYS A 32 5.25 11.14 17.51
CA LYS A 32 5.97 11.99 16.59
C LYS A 32 6.39 11.07 15.44
N ILE A 33 5.51 10.95 14.45
CA ILE A 33 5.82 10.24 13.21
C ILE A 33 6.86 11.10 12.51
N GLU A 34 7.99 10.50 12.14
CA GLU A 34 8.96 11.21 11.33
C GLU A 34 8.30 11.59 9.99
N PRO A 35 8.54 12.80 9.47
CA PRO A 35 8.04 13.15 8.16
C PRO A 35 8.56 12.13 7.15
N ALA A 36 7.69 11.71 6.23
CA ALA A 36 8.12 10.91 5.10
C ALA A 36 9.30 11.61 4.42
N GLY A 37 10.38 10.88 4.19
CA GLY A 37 11.53 11.39 3.45
C GLY A 37 11.13 11.71 2.00
N PRO A 38 11.98 12.46 1.27
CA PRO A 38 11.77 12.62 -0.17
C PRO A 38 11.83 11.25 -0.85
N GLU A 39 10.80 10.92 -1.62
CA GLU A 39 10.78 9.75 -2.51
C GLU A 39 11.33 10.17 -3.88
N GLU A 40 12.38 9.48 -4.35
CA GLU A 40 12.88 9.64 -5.72
C GLU A 40 12.31 8.53 -6.59
N TYR A 41 11.67 8.89 -7.70
CA TYR A 41 11.11 7.95 -8.66
C TYR A 41 12.06 7.82 -9.84
N SER A 42 12.73 6.68 -9.97
CA SER A 42 13.73 6.46 -11.02
C SER A 42 13.55 5.12 -11.73
N TYR A 43 13.96 5.07 -12.99
CA TYR A 43 14.05 3.83 -13.76
C TYR A 43 15.12 3.91 -14.86
N GLN A 44 15.60 2.73 -15.24
CA GLN A 44 16.36 2.51 -16.46
C GLN A 44 16.02 1.11 -16.96
N LEU A 45 15.36 1.02 -18.11
CA LEU A 45 14.92 -0.25 -18.70
C LEU A 45 15.78 -0.61 -19.91
N HIS A 46 15.90 -1.92 -20.15
CA HIS A 46 16.68 -2.46 -21.26
C HIS A 46 15.90 -3.55 -21.98
N ASP A 47 15.91 -3.50 -23.31
CA ASP A 47 15.37 -4.55 -24.16
C ASP A 47 16.31 -4.80 -25.35
N GLY A 48 16.85 -6.02 -25.46
CA GLY A 48 17.68 -6.42 -26.61
C GLY A 48 18.90 -5.53 -26.91
N GLY A 49 19.44 -4.79 -25.94
CA GLY A 49 20.52 -3.83 -26.13
C GLY A 49 20.08 -2.39 -26.39
N CYS A 50 18.76 -2.14 -26.46
CA CYS A 50 18.14 -0.82 -26.41
C CYS A 50 17.98 -0.40 -24.93
N SER A 51 18.34 0.83 -24.57
CA SER A 51 18.19 1.37 -23.21
C SER A 51 17.34 2.63 -23.25
N THR A 52 16.39 2.78 -22.32
CA THR A 52 15.63 4.03 -22.14
C THR A 52 16.55 5.20 -21.75
N GLY A 53 17.69 4.90 -21.13
CA GLY A 53 18.45 5.86 -20.34
C GLY A 53 17.98 5.90 -18.90
N GLU A 54 18.79 6.52 -18.04
CA GLU A 54 18.45 6.72 -16.64
C GLU A 54 17.53 7.93 -16.50
N HIS A 55 16.38 7.71 -15.86
CA HIS A 55 15.40 8.74 -15.56
C HIS A 55 15.21 8.87 -14.05
N SER A 56 15.08 10.09 -13.55
CA SER A 56 14.73 10.38 -12.16
C SER A 56 13.78 11.57 -12.10
N PHE A 57 12.75 11.46 -11.26
CA PHE A 57 11.65 12.41 -11.18
C PHE A 57 11.32 12.77 -9.73
N SER A 58 10.87 14.00 -9.56
CA SER A 58 10.48 14.55 -8.25
C SER A 58 9.09 14.12 -7.80
N THR A 59 8.26 13.62 -8.72
CA THR A 59 6.92 13.14 -8.42
C THR A 59 6.61 11.84 -9.14
N PHE A 60 5.73 11.05 -8.53
CA PHE A 60 5.23 9.81 -9.11
C PHE A 60 4.56 10.04 -10.47
N ASP A 61 3.73 11.08 -10.59
CA ASP A 61 3.04 11.43 -11.84
C ASP A 61 4.02 11.74 -12.98
N GLN A 62 5.15 12.39 -12.68
CA GLN A 62 6.19 12.65 -13.68
C GLN A 62 6.81 11.35 -14.19
N ALA A 63 7.08 10.40 -13.29
CA ALA A 63 7.62 9.09 -13.66
C ALA A 63 6.61 8.31 -14.53
N CYS A 64 5.34 8.25 -14.14
CA CYS A 64 4.29 7.59 -14.93
C CYS A 64 4.09 8.21 -16.31
N ASN A 65 4.13 9.55 -16.42
CA ASN A 65 4.04 10.21 -17.71
C ASN A 65 5.26 9.95 -18.58
N ALA A 66 6.45 9.90 -17.98
CA ALA A 66 7.67 9.57 -18.69
C ALA A 66 7.63 8.15 -19.25
N LEU A 67 7.01 7.17 -18.59
CA LEU A 67 6.92 5.79 -19.12
C LEU A 67 6.16 5.72 -20.46
N LYS A 68 5.21 6.61 -20.72
CA LYS A 68 4.43 6.65 -21.97
C LYS A 68 5.14 7.39 -23.10
N ASP A 69 6.17 8.19 -22.79
CA ASP A 69 6.85 9.03 -23.77
C ASP A 69 7.91 8.24 -24.53
N ASP A 70 7.56 7.79 -25.74
CA ASP A 70 8.46 7.02 -26.59
C ASP A 70 9.74 7.78 -26.97
N GLU A 71 9.67 9.11 -27.16
CA GLU A 71 10.85 9.90 -27.51
C GLU A 71 11.82 9.99 -26.33
N LEU A 72 11.29 10.28 -25.14
CA LEU A 72 12.05 10.33 -23.90
C LEU A 72 12.73 8.99 -23.60
N ASN A 73 12.06 7.88 -23.91
CA ASN A 73 12.56 6.51 -23.75
C ASN A 73 13.35 5.99 -24.94
N ARG A 74 13.68 6.84 -25.92
CA ARG A 74 14.49 6.50 -27.10
C ARG A 74 13.90 5.35 -27.93
N GLN A 75 12.57 5.23 -27.92
CA GLN A 75 11.80 4.16 -28.54
C GLN A 75 12.20 2.75 -28.05
N CYS A 76 12.75 2.66 -26.84
CA CYS A 76 13.19 1.40 -26.25
C CYS A 76 12.17 0.83 -25.26
N ALA A 77 12.24 -0.48 -25.06
CA ALA A 77 11.65 -1.20 -23.92
C ALA A 77 10.14 -0.94 -23.73
N TYR A 78 9.35 -0.95 -24.82
CA TYR A 78 7.90 -0.66 -24.76
C TYR A 78 7.16 -1.59 -23.80
N GLU A 79 7.34 -2.91 -23.93
CA GLU A 79 6.65 -3.91 -23.10
C GLU A 79 7.02 -3.75 -21.61
N GLN A 80 8.28 -3.48 -21.30
CA GLN A 80 8.73 -3.29 -19.92
C GLN A 80 8.23 -1.96 -19.33
N ARG A 81 8.09 -0.92 -20.15
CA ARG A 81 7.48 0.35 -19.74
C ARG A 81 6.00 0.19 -19.44
N GLU A 82 5.28 -0.53 -20.29
CA GLU A 82 3.87 -0.85 -20.09
C GLU A 82 3.66 -1.69 -18.82
N GLU A 83 4.48 -2.73 -18.62
CA GLU A 83 4.45 -3.54 -17.40
C GLU A 83 4.73 -2.70 -16.15
N LEU A 84 5.75 -1.83 -16.19
CA LEU A 84 6.07 -0.95 -15.07
C LEU A 84 4.94 0.06 -14.80
N PHE A 85 4.31 0.60 -15.84
CA PHE A 85 3.17 1.50 -15.71
C PHE A 85 2.00 0.83 -15.00
N ILE A 86 1.67 -0.41 -15.37
CA ILE A 86 0.58 -1.20 -14.77
C ILE A 86 0.92 -1.58 -13.33
N ASN A 87 2.13 -2.11 -13.09
CA ASN A 87 2.55 -2.59 -11.77
C ASN A 87 2.74 -1.44 -10.76
N ALA A 88 3.09 -0.25 -11.24
CA ALA A 88 3.16 0.95 -10.41
C ALA A 88 1.76 1.53 -10.10
N GLU A 89 0.69 0.99 -10.69
CA GLU A 89 -0.67 1.53 -10.61
C GLU A 89 -0.76 2.99 -11.09
N CYS A 90 -0.01 3.31 -12.16
CA CYS A 90 -0.09 4.62 -12.78
C CYS A 90 -1.51 4.92 -13.28
N ALA A 91 -1.93 6.19 -13.14
CA ALA A 91 -3.27 6.60 -13.54
C ALA A 91 -3.44 6.65 -15.07
N GLY A 92 -4.54 6.09 -15.56
CA GLY A 92 -4.94 6.11 -16.98
C GLY A 92 -4.50 4.86 -17.74
N ASP A 93 -4.51 4.98 -19.06
CA ASP A 93 -4.07 3.92 -19.97
C ASP A 93 -2.65 4.21 -20.48
N PHE A 94 -1.93 3.15 -20.84
CA PHE A 94 -0.63 3.25 -21.52
C PHE A 94 -0.87 3.43 -23.03
N SER A 95 -0.45 4.58 -23.57
CA SER A 95 -0.68 4.97 -24.97
C SER A 95 0.37 5.95 -25.48
#